data_AF-A0A9Y2D821-F1
#
_entry.id   AF-A0A9Y2D821-F1
#
_cell.length_a   1.000
_cell.length_b   1.000
_cell.length_c   1.000
_cell.angle_alpha   90.00
_cell.angle_beta   90.00
_cell.angle_gamma   90.00
#
_symmetry.space_group_name_H-M   'P 1'
#
loop_
_entity.id
_entity.type
_entity.pdbx_description
1 polymer ?
#
loop_
_entity_poly.entity_id
_entity_poly.type
_entity_poly.pdbx_seq_one_letter_code
_entity_poly.pdbx_strand_id
1 'polypeptide(L)'
;MSPLFTRYRGIAAAGAAFSLAVYAAIFWRMPLMGEDFAFPLGYGAHGWGERLAWIAHKIPAQTADWNARLGEQLAIVWLNLPAWLFWLVALAAFVAFAALIAMVWGRRDLPFKLALTLGLMFGLWPGLEIFFWKTANAGYLQPIVLSLVCIVAYRSEAAVLALSQRPWRLFGLCVVAAGAGYSFENVPVALALYMALAWWLLPARRVAWPVLLPVAAMLAGWAALMAMPSTAFRRAFYLEAKDVHATGPAYYWERAGEVTDTFFDTAEVLVVLTLVSLLFLAHQQRRGRLTYDRRMWWSILPAVLVVGSMLAAPYTEPRAFSLAWALMLALVVEALSVACRRWRWAVAGCTLALLVSAGLAIKTLTLYENVSRSFDAREARIVERLGTPACETGVAIRQRHFDYPRRYFNNRDDWYLWSLWHVGNYYGCKLVPAE
;
A
#
# COMPACT_ATOMS: atom_id res chain seq x y z
N MET A 1 8.02 35.80 -5.36
CA MET A 1 6.91 34.80 -5.38
C MET A 1 5.59 35.55 -5.45
N SER A 2 4.63 35.12 -6.29
CA SER A 2 3.35 35.83 -6.38
C SER A 2 2.49 35.57 -5.12
N PRO A 3 1.75 36.58 -4.61
CA PRO A 3 0.86 36.41 -3.45
C PRO A 3 -0.21 35.33 -3.65
N LEU A 4 -0.56 35.04 -4.91
CA LEU A 4 -1.48 33.97 -5.29
C LEU A 4 -0.92 32.57 -4.96
N PHE A 5 0.38 32.35 -5.17
CA PHE A 5 1.02 31.07 -4.84
C PHE A 5 1.08 30.83 -3.32
N THR A 6 1.22 31.90 -2.52
CA THR A 6 1.18 31.81 -1.05
C THR A 6 -0.21 31.42 -0.54
N ARG A 7 -1.28 32.06 -1.05
CA ARG A 7 -2.68 31.70 -0.68
C ARG A 7 -3.01 30.26 -1.04
N TYR A 8 -2.55 29.81 -2.21
CA TYR A 8 -2.79 28.46 -2.69
C TYR A 8 -2.08 27.38 -1.86
N ARG A 9 -0.87 27.65 -1.35
CA ARG A 9 -0.22 26.76 -0.36
C ARG A 9 -1.09 26.56 0.87
N GLY A 10 -1.81 27.59 1.32
CA GLY A 10 -2.78 27.49 2.42
C GLY A 10 -3.95 26.56 2.09
N ILE A 11 -4.52 26.66 0.89
CA ILE A 11 -5.60 25.77 0.43
C ILE A 11 -5.14 24.31 0.37
N ALA A 12 -3.96 24.06 -0.23
CA ALA A 12 -3.40 22.71 -0.29
C ALA A 12 -3.13 22.15 1.12
N ALA A 13 -2.59 22.97 2.02
CA ALA A 13 -2.37 22.57 3.41
C ALA A 13 -3.69 22.24 4.14
N ALA A 14 -4.74 23.03 3.92
CA ALA A 14 -6.06 22.75 4.48
C ALA A 14 -6.64 21.44 3.94
N GLY A 15 -6.55 21.21 2.63
CA GLY A 15 -6.97 19.94 2.01
C GLY A 15 -6.18 18.73 2.52
N ALA A 16 -4.88 18.90 2.76
CA ALA A 16 -4.03 17.88 3.35
C ALA A 16 -4.43 17.55 4.80
N ALA A 17 -4.61 18.58 5.63
CA ALA A 17 -5.05 18.42 7.02
C ALA A 17 -6.42 17.75 7.11
N PHE A 18 -7.36 18.16 6.24
CA PHE A 18 -8.67 17.55 6.15
C PHE A 18 -8.60 16.07 5.76
N SER A 19 -7.84 15.74 4.71
CA SER A 19 -7.67 14.35 4.27
C SER A 19 -7.02 13.48 5.35
N LEU A 20 -6.04 14.02 6.08
CA LEU A 20 -5.40 13.33 7.19
C LEU A 20 -6.38 13.08 8.35
N ALA A 21 -7.20 14.07 8.70
CA ALA A 21 -8.21 13.93 9.73
C ALA A 21 -9.28 12.88 9.36
N VAL A 22 -9.74 12.89 8.11
CA VAL A 22 -10.68 11.88 7.59
C VAL A 22 -10.06 10.48 7.63
N TYR A 23 -8.82 10.33 7.15
CA TYR A 23 -8.10 9.05 7.22
C TYR A 23 -8.02 8.54 8.66
N ALA A 24 -7.60 9.41 9.59
CA ALA A 24 -7.46 9.07 10.99
C ALA A 24 -8.80 8.65 11.62
N ALA A 25 -9.90 9.32 11.28
CA ALA A 25 -11.23 9.01 11.76
C ALA A 25 -11.75 7.66 11.23
N ILE A 26 -11.55 7.38 9.93
CA ILE A 26 -11.95 6.11 9.32
C ILE A 26 -11.16 4.95 9.94
N PHE A 27 -9.83 5.05 10.00
CA PHE A 27 -9.00 3.95 10.51
C PHE A 27 -9.30 3.64 11.98
N TRP A 28 -9.55 4.67 12.80
CA TRP A 28 -9.90 4.50 14.21
C TRP A 28 -11.19 3.70 14.40
N ARG A 29 -12.20 3.97 13.58
CA ARG A 29 -13.53 3.35 13.68
C ARG A 29 -13.63 2.03 12.95
N MET A 30 -12.62 1.64 12.19
CA MET A 30 -12.71 0.45 11.35
C MET A 30 -12.67 -0.82 12.21
N PRO A 31 -13.73 -1.66 12.20
CA PRO A 31 -13.71 -2.94 12.89
C PRO A 31 -12.79 -3.94 12.18
N LEU A 32 -12.57 -5.10 12.80
CA LEU A 32 -11.90 -6.22 12.15
C LEU A 32 -12.76 -6.71 10.98
N MET A 33 -12.11 -7.09 9.87
CA MET A 33 -12.79 -7.62 8.70
C MET A 33 -12.01 -8.76 8.04
N GLY A 34 -12.74 -9.71 7.48
CA GLY A 34 -12.14 -10.78 6.68
C GLY A 34 -10.99 -11.44 7.44
N GLU A 35 -9.84 -11.55 6.76
CA GLU A 35 -8.62 -12.17 7.30
C GLU A 35 -8.08 -11.55 8.59
N ASP A 36 -8.53 -10.34 8.98
CA ASP A 36 -8.15 -9.73 10.26
C ASP A 36 -8.46 -10.67 11.45
N PHE A 37 -9.49 -11.52 11.37
CA PHE A 37 -9.85 -12.45 12.43
C PHE A 37 -8.93 -13.67 12.56
N ALA A 38 -8.08 -13.95 11.56
CA ALA A 38 -7.20 -15.12 11.58
C ALA A 38 -5.95 -14.93 12.47
N PHE A 39 -5.58 -13.68 12.77
CA PHE A 39 -4.30 -13.33 13.40
C PHE A 39 -4.34 -13.06 14.91
N PRO A 40 -5.31 -12.29 15.45
CA PRO A 40 -5.29 -11.87 16.84
C PRO A 40 -5.93 -12.87 17.80
N LEU A 41 -5.57 -12.75 19.08
CA LEU A 41 -6.42 -13.21 20.18
C LEU A 41 -7.54 -12.18 20.45
N GLY A 42 -8.68 -12.65 20.94
CA GLY A 42 -9.77 -11.79 21.41
C GLY A 42 -9.27 -10.69 22.36
N TYR A 43 -9.75 -9.45 22.15
CA TYR A 43 -9.39 -8.33 23.04
C TYR A 43 -10.15 -8.41 24.36
N GLY A 44 -9.47 -8.12 25.47
CA GLY A 44 -10.06 -8.05 26.82
C GLY A 44 -9.81 -9.26 27.72
N ALA A 45 -9.54 -10.44 27.17
CA ALA A 45 -9.30 -11.66 27.96
C ALA A 45 -7.83 -11.92 28.32
N HIS A 46 -6.89 -11.27 27.61
CA HIS A 46 -5.47 -11.65 27.62
C HIS A 46 -4.53 -10.49 27.92
N GLY A 47 -3.57 -10.74 28.80
CA GLY A 47 -2.50 -9.81 29.17
C GLY A 47 -1.40 -9.68 28.11
N TRP A 48 -0.43 -8.78 28.36
CA TRP A 48 0.67 -8.51 27.44
C TRP A 48 1.57 -9.72 27.16
N GLY A 49 1.90 -10.51 28.19
CA GLY A 49 2.76 -11.69 28.05
C GLY A 49 2.14 -12.75 27.13
N GLU A 50 0.85 -13.02 27.30
CA GLU A 50 0.10 -13.97 26.46
C GLU A 50 0.02 -13.51 25.01
N ARG A 51 -0.16 -12.20 24.78
CA ARG A 51 -0.18 -11.62 23.44
C ARG A 51 1.18 -11.73 22.74
N LEU A 52 2.27 -11.48 23.46
CA LEU A 52 3.62 -11.65 22.91
C LEU A 52 3.94 -13.12 22.62
N ALA A 53 3.54 -14.03 23.52
CA ALA A 53 3.66 -15.46 23.29
C ALA A 53 2.84 -15.92 22.07
N TRP A 54 1.63 -15.39 21.90
CA TRP A 54 0.79 -15.67 20.75
C TRP A 54 1.41 -15.17 19.44
N ILE A 55 1.95 -13.94 19.42
CA ILE A 55 2.68 -13.41 18.26
C ILE A 55 3.86 -14.34 17.92
N ALA A 56 4.66 -14.72 18.92
CA ALA A 56 5.82 -15.60 18.74
C ALA A 56 5.43 -17.00 18.22
N HIS A 57 4.24 -17.49 18.56
CA HIS A 57 3.70 -18.74 18.04
C HIS A 57 3.10 -18.59 16.63
N LYS A 58 2.36 -17.50 16.38
CA LYS A 58 1.63 -17.28 15.12
C LYS A 58 2.53 -16.98 13.93
N ILE A 59 3.61 -16.23 14.13
CA ILE A 59 4.53 -15.87 13.03
C ILE A 59 5.13 -17.12 12.37
N PRO A 60 5.73 -18.08 13.10
CA PRO A 60 6.23 -19.32 12.51
C PRO A 60 5.14 -20.16 11.85
N ALA A 61 3.97 -20.29 12.49
CA ALA A 61 2.86 -21.06 11.93
C ALA A 61 2.36 -20.46 10.60
N GLN A 62 2.15 -19.15 10.55
CA GLN A 62 1.74 -18.48 9.32
C GLN A 62 2.84 -18.56 8.25
N THR A 63 4.12 -18.44 8.61
CA THR A 63 5.24 -18.55 7.67
C THR A 63 5.31 -19.94 7.03
N ALA A 64 5.02 -21.00 7.79
CA ALA A 64 5.00 -22.37 7.30
C ALA A 64 3.82 -22.65 6.37
N ASP A 65 2.64 -22.09 6.65
CA ASP A 65 1.41 -22.47 5.96
C ASP A 65 0.99 -21.48 4.86
N TRP A 66 0.52 -20.29 5.24
CA TRP A 66 -0.20 -19.38 4.34
C TRP A 66 0.51 -18.04 4.12
N ASN A 67 1.11 -17.46 5.14
CA ASN A 67 1.52 -16.06 5.13
C ASN A 67 2.94 -15.89 5.65
N ALA A 68 3.92 -15.74 4.74
CA ALA A 68 5.30 -15.41 5.09
C ALA A 68 5.67 -13.94 4.91
N ARG A 69 4.85 -13.14 4.21
CA ARG A 69 5.26 -11.77 3.82
C ARG A 69 5.43 -10.90 5.05
N LEU A 70 6.40 -9.98 5.01
CA LEU A 70 6.65 -9.03 6.11
C LEU A 70 5.36 -8.33 6.57
N GLY A 71 4.55 -7.86 5.62
CA GLY A 71 3.32 -7.15 5.93
C GLY A 71 2.26 -7.99 6.67
N GLU A 72 2.21 -9.29 6.41
CA GLU A 72 1.34 -10.23 7.14
C GLU A 72 1.89 -10.45 8.57
N GLN A 73 3.21 -10.54 8.74
CA GLN A 73 3.82 -10.60 10.08
C GLN A 73 3.55 -9.32 10.89
N LEU A 74 3.62 -8.16 10.22
CA LEU A 74 3.25 -6.88 10.82
C LEU A 74 1.76 -6.86 11.21
N ALA A 75 0.86 -7.43 10.40
CA ALA A 75 -0.55 -7.53 10.74
C ALA A 75 -0.76 -8.35 12.03
N ILE A 76 -0.07 -9.50 12.17
CA ILE A 76 -0.10 -10.32 13.40
C ILE A 76 0.33 -9.50 14.61
N VAL A 77 1.43 -8.74 14.50
CA VAL A 77 1.93 -7.89 15.59
C VAL A 77 0.89 -6.81 15.92
N TRP A 78 0.48 -6.00 14.95
CA TRP A 78 -0.35 -4.83 15.21
C TRP A 78 -1.75 -5.17 15.69
N LEU A 79 -2.34 -6.28 15.20
CA LEU A 79 -3.66 -6.76 15.63
C LEU A 79 -3.65 -7.39 17.03
N ASN A 80 -2.47 -7.67 17.61
CA ASN A 80 -2.36 -8.16 18.97
C ASN A 80 -1.95 -7.06 19.97
N LEU A 81 -1.55 -5.88 19.51
CA LEU A 81 -1.21 -4.71 20.34
C LEU A 81 -2.41 -3.77 20.52
N PRO A 82 -2.48 -2.91 21.54
CA PRO A 82 -3.57 -1.95 21.70
C PRO A 82 -3.91 -1.18 20.41
N ALA A 83 -5.22 -1.05 20.11
CA ALA A 83 -5.70 -0.48 18.86
C ALA A 83 -5.13 0.93 18.56
N TRP A 84 -4.88 1.74 19.60
CA TRP A 84 -4.28 3.06 19.45
C TRP A 84 -2.85 3.04 18.94
N LEU A 85 -2.06 2.00 19.23
CA LEU A 85 -0.72 1.83 18.67
C LEU A 85 -0.80 1.56 17.17
N PHE A 86 -1.69 0.65 16.75
CA PHE A 86 -1.88 0.39 15.32
C PHE A 86 -2.38 1.65 14.61
N TRP A 87 -3.32 2.39 15.21
CA TRP A 87 -3.78 3.67 14.66
C TRP A 87 -2.64 4.68 14.47
N LEU A 88 -1.75 4.85 15.45
CA LEU A 88 -0.57 5.73 15.33
C LEU A 88 0.39 5.27 14.23
N VAL A 89 0.67 3.96 14.15
CA VAL A 89 1.55 3.40 13.11
C VAL A 89 0.94 3.56 11.73
N ALA A 90 -0.36 3.31 11.57
CA ALA A 90 -1.07 3.50 10.33
C ALA A 90 -1.06 4.98 9.89
N LEU A 91 -1.22 5.92 10.83
CA LEU A 91 -1.12 7.36 10.57
C LEU A 91 0.29 7.75 10.13
N ALA A 92 1.31 7.26 10.84
CA ALA A 92 2.70 7.50 10.50
C ALA A 92 3.04 6.91 9.12
N ALA A 93 2.58 5.70 8.80
CA ALA A 93 2.77 5.06 7.51
C ALA A 93 2.10 5.84 6.37
N PHE A 94 0.88 6.33 6.56
CA PHE A 94 0.18 7.15 5.57
C PHE A 94 0.90 8.47 5.28
N VAL A 95 1.36 9.18 6.32
CA VAL A 95 2.15 10.41 6.18
C VAL A 95 3.50 10.13 5.53
N ALA A 96 4.20 9.07 5.95
CA ALA A 96 5.47 8.66 5.36
C ALA A 96 5.32 8.31 3.88
N PHE A 97 4.27 7.57 3.53
CA PHE A 97 3.91 7.22 2.16
C PHE A 97 3.71 8.47 1.29
N ALA A 98 2.89 9.41 1.74
CA ALA A 98 2.67 10.67 1.02
C ALA A 98 3.94 11.53 0.90
N ALA A 99 4.76 11.58 1.95
CA ALA A 99 6.03 12.30 1.95
C ALA A 99 7.04 11.68 0.99
N LEU A 100 7.12 10.36 0.91
CA LEU A 100 8.01 9.66 -0.01
C LEU A 100 7.59 9.85 -1.47
N ILE A 101 6.29 9.75 -1.77
CA ILE A 101 5.74 10.11 -3.10
C ILE A 101 6.14 11.54 -3.49
N ALA A 102 5.93 12.50 -2.59
CA ALA A 102 6.29 13.91 -2.81
C ALA A 102 7.81 14.13 -3.05
N MET A 103 8.64 13.16 -2.65
CA MET A 103 10.09 13.18 -2.75
C MET A 103 10.66 12.44 -3.96
N VAL A 104 9.91 11.57 -4.65
CA VAL A 104 10.45 10.76 -5.77
C VAL A 104 11.12 11.65 -6.82
N TRP A 105 10.45 12.74 -7.23
CA TRP A 105 10.94 13.71 -8.22
C TRP A 105 11.70 14.90 -7.60
N GLY A 106 12.34 14.67 -6.46
CA GLY A 106 13.20 15.63 -5.77
C GLY A 106 12.48 16.49 -4.72
N ARG A 107 13.27 17.25 -3.94
CA ARG A 107 12.80 17.94 -2.72
C ARG A 107 12.36 19.39 -2.93
N ARG A 108 12.41 19.89 -4.16
CA ARG A 108 11.99 21.27 -4.48
C ARG A 108 10.50 21.43 -4.16
N ASP A 109 10.16 22.45 -3.38
CA ASP A 109 8.79 22.72 -2.90
C ASP A 109 8.14 21.53 -2.16
N LEU A 110 8.94 20.75 -1.43
CA LEU A 110 8.45 19.56 -0.73
C LEU A 110 7.21 19.78 0.15
N PRO A 111 7.10 20.86 0.97
CA PRO A 111 5.89 21.07 1.78
C PRO A 111 4.63 21.19 0.92
N PHE A 112 4.75 21.86 -0.23
CA PHE A 112 3.63 22.04 -1.14
C PHE A 112 3.28 20.73 -1.87
N LYS A 113 4.29 19.97 -2.32
CA LYS A 113 4.07 18.64 -2.92
C LYS A 113 3.43 17.68 -1.93
N LEU A 114 3.90 17.64 -0.69
CA LEU A 114 3.32 16.83 0.37
C LEU A 114 1.85 17.19 0.60
N ALA A 115 1.55 18.49 0.65
CA ALA A 115 0.17 18.96 0.80
C ALA A 115 -0.71 18.52 -0.40
N LEU A 116 -0.19 18.58 -1.62
CA LEU A 116 -0.89 18.05 -2.80
C LEU A 116 -1.10 16.53 -2.71
N THR A 117 -0.06 15.76 -2.37
CA THR A 117 -0.17 14.30 -2.27
C THR A 117 -1.23 13.89 -1.24
N LEU A 118 -1.19 14.47 -0.04
CA LEU A 118 -2.17 14.21 1.01
C LEU A 118 -3.57 14.66 0.59
N GLY A 119 -3.71 15.89 0.06
CA GLY A 119 -5.00 16.46 -0.30
C GLY A 119 -5.67 15.79 -1.49
N LEU A 120 -4.90 15.19 -2.41
CA LEU A 120 -5.43 14.50 -3.60
C LEU A 120 -5.57 12.99 -3.42
N MET A 121 -5.17 12.43 -2.27
CA MET A 121 -5.13 10.97 -2.08
C MET A 121 -6.50 10.32 -2.27
N PHE A 122 -7.56 10.85 -1.64
CA PHE A 122 -8.92 10.33 -1.82
C PHE A 122 -9.43 10.49 -3.26
N GLY A 123 -9.00 11.55 -3.95
CA GLY A 123 -9.41 11.86 -5.32
C GLY A 123 -8.72 11.01 -6.39
N LEU A 124 -7.45 10.66 -6.20
CA LEU A 124 -6.63 10.04 -7.24
C LEU A 124 -6.18 8.61 -6.93
N TRP A 125 -6.25 8.15 -5.68
CA TRP A 125 -5.83 6.79 -5.35
C TRP A 125 -6.86 5.75 -5.87
N PRO A 126 -6.42 4.73 -6.65
CA PRO A 126 -7.31 3.76 -7.28
C PRO A 126 -8.18 2.89 -6.34
N GLY A 127 -7.60 2.43 -5.22
CA GLY A 127 -8.27 1.51 -4.29
C GLY A 127 -7.90 1.80 -2.83
N LEU A 128 -8.88 2.25 -2.05
CA LEU A 128 -8.69 2.74 -0.68
C LEU A 128 -8.56 1.61 0.37
N GLU A 129 -8.73 0.35 -0.02
CA GLU A 129 -8.64 -0.78 0.89
C GLU A 129 -7.28 -0.85 1.61
N ILE A 130 -6.19 -0.47 0.94
CA ILE A 130 -4.84 -0.46 1.53
C ILE A 130 -4.68 0.54 2.67
N PHE A 131 -5.57 1.52 2.75
CA PHE A 131 -5.53 2.55 3.78
C PHE A 131 -6.33 2.15 5.00
N PHE A 132 -7.48 1.49 4.83
CA PHE A 132 -8.45 1.31 5.90
C PHE A 132 -8.62 -0.12 6.38
N TRP A 133 -8.43 -1.12 5.51
CA TRP A 133 -8.46 -2.50 5.97
C TRP A 133 -7.14 -2.82 6.70
N LYS A 134 -7.23 -3.24 7.96
CA LYS A 134 -6.08 -3.37 8.87
C LYS A 134 -5.00 -4.31 8.32
N THR A 135 -5.37 -5.52 7.90
CA THR A 135 -4.42 -6.44 7.28
C THR A 135 -3.85 -5.88 5.97
N ALA A 136 -4.64 -5.18 5.14
CA ALA A 136 -4.08 -4.56 3.93
C ALA A 136 -3.17 -3.36 4.23
N ASN A 137 -3.44 -2.60 5.28
CA ASN A 137 -2.59 -1.49 5.71
C ASN A 137 -1.21 -2.00 6.17
N ALA A 138 -1.18 -2.99 7.06
CA ALA A 138 0.06 -3.64 7.47
C ALA A 138 0.70 -4.42 6.30
N GLY A 139 -0.11 -5.10 5.50
CA GLY A 139 0.27 -5.96 4.37
C GLY A 139 0.87 -5.23 3.18
N TYR A 140 0.41 -4.01 2.90
CA TYR A 140 0.74 -3.28 1.67
C TYR A 140 1.28 -1.88 1.97
N LEU A 141 0.54 -1.02 2.69
CA LEU A 141 0.95 0.37 2.90
C LEU A 141 2.32 0.46 3.58
N GLN A 142 2.51 -0.26 4.70
CA GLN A 142 3.76 -0.22 5.46
C GLN A 142 4.96 -0.75 4.63
N PRO A 143 4.87 -1.91 3.95
CA PRO A 143 5.92 -2.35 3.03
C PRO A 143 6.21 -1.43 1.83
N ILE A 144 5.20 -0.78 1.26
CA ILE A 144 5.41 0.14 0.14
C ILE A 144 6.18 1.38 0.61
N VAL A 145 5.99 1.82 1.86
CA VAL A 145 6.84 2.87 2.45
C VAL A 145 8.33 2.45 2.39
N LEU A 146 8.67 1.20 2.73
CA LEU A 146 10.05 0.70 2.63
C LEU A 146 10.55 0.74 1.18
N SER A 147 9.72 0.27 0.23
CA SER A 147 10.04 0.28 -1.20
C SER A 147 10.29 1.69 -1.73
N LEU A 148 9.48 2.67 -1.32
CA LEU A 148 9.63 4.07 -1.72
C LEU A 148 10.85 4.74 -1.08
N VAL A 149 11.27 4.34 0.13
CA VAL A 149 12.54 4.80 0.73
C VAL A 149 13.70 4.41 -0.20
N CYS A 150 13.73 3.17 -0.71
CA CYS A 150 14.74 2.74 -1.68
C CYS A 150 14.69 3.57 -2.98
N ILE A 151 13.50 3.85 -3.52
CA ILE A 151 13.37 4.70 -4.72
C ILE A 151 13.93 6.10 -4.47
N VAL A 152 13.54 6.73 -3.36
CA VAL A 152 13.99 8.07 -2.99
C VAL A 152 15.49 8.13 -2.74
N ALA A 153 16.08 7.07 -2.18
CA ALA A 153 17.51 6.97 -1.93
C ALA A 153 18.34 6.90 -3.23
N TYR A 154 17.75 6.42 -4.33
CA TYR A 154 18.41 6.25 -5.64
C TYR A 154 17.97 7.26 -6.72
N ARG A 155 17.08 8.21 -6.38
CA ARG A 155 16.45 9.14 -7.34
C ARG A 155 17.41 10.07 -8.08
N SER A 156 18.62 10.32 -7.55
CA SER A 156 19.58 11.25 -8.14
C SER A 156 21.02 10.90 -7.78
N GLU A 157 21.96 11.42 -8.57
CA GLU A 157 23.39 11.31 -8.31
C GLU A 157 23.77 11.78 -6.90
N ALA A 158 23.30 12.97 -6.51
CA ALA A 158 23.57 13.51 -5.17
C ALA A 158 23.01 12.62 -4.05
N ALA A 159 21.87 11.95 -4.27
CA ALA A 159 21.30 11.04 -3.28
C ALA A 159 22.15 9.76 -3.14
N VAL A 160 22.53 9.17 -4.27
CA VAL A 160 23.37 7.96 -4.32
C VAL A 160 24.75 8.20 -3.70
N LEU A 161 25.40 9.31 -4.02
CA LEU A 161 26.70 9.66 -3.44
C LEU A 161 26.59 9.96 -1.93
N ALA A 162 25.49 10.58 -1.48
CA ALA A 162 25.28 10.82 -0.06
C ALA A 162 25.06 9.53 0.76
N LEU A 163 24.65 8.42 0.11
CA LEU A 163 24.59 7.09 0.73
C LEU A 163 25.99 6.48 0.85
N SER A 164 26.80 6.54 -0.22
CA SER A 164 28.14 5.93 -0.24
C SER A 164 29.09 6.57 0.78
N GLN A 165 28.88 7.84 1.12
CA GLN A 165 29.72 8.59 2.05
C GLN A 165 29.40 8.34 3.53
N ARG A 166 28.26 7.71 3.88
CA ARG A 166 27.80 7.58 5.27
C ARG A 166 27.43 6.13 5.59
N PRO A 167 28.30 5.35 6.26
CA PRO A 167 28.09 3.91 6.45
C PRO A 167 26.80 3.57 7.20
N TRP A 168 26.40 4.39 8.19
CA TRP A 168 25.13 4.18 8.91
C TRP A 168 23.89 4.35 8.02
N ARG A 169 23.93 5.25 7.03
CA ARG A 169 22.84 5.40 6.06
C ARG A 169 22.76 4.19 5.15
N LEU A 170 23.91 3.68 4.74
CA LEU A 170 24.01 2.50 3.92
C LEU A 170 23.50 1.26 4.67
N PHE A 171 23.94 1.05 5.91
CA PHE A 171 23.46 -0.01 6.79
C PHE A 171 21.94 0.08 7.00
N GLY A 172 21.43 1.27 7.37
CA GLY A 172 19.99 1.47 7.51
C GLY A 172 19.22 1.18 6.23
N LEU A 173 19.75 1.55 5.07
CA LEU A 173 19.14 1.24 3.79
C LEU A 173 19.21 -0.26 3.45
N CYS A 174 20.25 -1.00 3.84
CA CYS A 174 20.29 -2.45 3.70
C CYS A 174 19.16 -3.12 4.50
N VAL A 175 18.92 -2.68 5.74
CA VAL A 175 17.82 -3.21 6.56
C VAL A 175 16.46 -2.92 5.91
N VAL A 176 16.25 -1.67 5.46
CA VAL A 176 15.02 -1.28 4.73
C VAL A 176 14.85 -2.09 3.45
N ALA A 177 15.93 -2.27 2.69
CA ALA A 177 15.92 -2.99 1.43
C ALA A 177 15.64 -4.49 1.62
N ALA A 178 16.22 -5.12 2.65
CA ALA A 178 15.91 -6.50 3.02
C ALA A 178 14.44 -6.66 3.42
N GLY A 179 13.90 -5.73 4.23
CA GLY A 179 12.49 -5.72 4.60
C GLY A 179 11.55 -5.55 3.40
N ALA A 180 11.87 -4.62 2.49
CA ALA A 180 11.14 -4.48 1.22
C ALA A 180 11.24 -5.74 0.36
N GLY A 181 12.40 -6.38 0.33
CA GLY A 181 12.65 -7.67 -0.32
C GLY A 181 11.73 -8.79 0.21
N TYR A 182 11.55 -8.84 1.52
CA TYR A 182 10.71 -9.85 2.19
C TYR A 182 9.20 -9.52 2.18
N SER A 183 8.78 -8.47 1.48
CA SER A 183 7.40 -7.97 1.55
C SER A 183 6.51 -8.39 0.39
N PHE A 184 7.06 -8.52 -0.81
CA PHE A 184 6.29 -8.79 -2.04
C PHE A 184 7.09 -9.70 -2.96
N GLU A 185 6.40 -10.53 -3.73
CA GLU A 185 7.03 -11.38 -4.74
C GLU A 185 7.36 -10.57 -6.00
N ASN A 186 6.58 -9.53 -6.31
CA ASN A 186 6.59 -8.83 -7.59
C ASN A 186 7.34 -7.49 -7.62
N VAL A 187 7.55 -6.87 -6.45
CA VAL A 187 8.22 -5.55 -6.30
C VAL A 187 9.74 -5.62 -6.21
N PRO A 188 10.35 -6.51 -5.40
CA PRO A 188 11.78 -6.41 -5.08
C PRO A 188 12.70 -6.51 -6.28
N VAL A 189 12.42 -7.44 -7.20
CA VAL A 189 13.23 -7.64 -8.40
C VAL A 189 13.19 -6.39 -9.29
N ALA A 190 12.00 -5.83 -9.52
CA ALA A 190 11.83 -4.60 -10.29
C ALA A 190 12.59 -3.41 -9.68
N LEU A 191 12.54 -3.29 -8.35
CA LEU A 191 13.20 -2.23 -7.60
C LEU A 191 14.72 -2.40 -7.55
N ALA A 192 15.21 -3.63 -7.40
CA ALA A 192 16.63 -3.97 -7.45
C ALA A 192 17.23 -3.62 -8.83
N LEU A 193 16.52 -3.90 -9.92
CA LEU A 193 16.93 -3.52 -11.28
C LEU A 193 17.04 -2.00 -11.44
N TYR A 194 16.06 -1.25 -10.93
CA TYR A 194 16.13 0.22 -10.91
C TYR A 194 17.32 0.75 -10.09
N MET A 195 17.56 0.20 -8.90
CA MET A 195 18.67 0.61 -8.04
C MET A 195 20.02 0.31 -8.70
N ALA A 196 20.17 -0.87 -9.30
CA ALA A 196 21.36 -1.27 -10.05
C ALA A 196 21.59 -0.35 -11.26
N LEU A 197 20.53 -0.02 -12.01
CA LEU A 197 20.59 0.93 -13.13
C LEU A 197 20.99 2.33 -12.64
N ALA A 198 20.42 2.81 -11.54
CA ALA A 198 20.74 4.12 -10.97
C ALA A 198 22.21 4.21 -10.50
N TRP A 199 22.78 3.12 -9.97
CA TRP A 199 24.21 2.98 -9.71
C TRP A 199 25.03 2.94 -11.01
N TRP A 200 24.60 2.16 -12.01
CA TRP A 200 25.30 2.04 -13.30
C TRP A 200 25.45 3.38 -14.01
N LEU A 201 24.43 4.22 -13.95
CA LEU A 201 24.41 5.57 -14.51
C LEU A 201 25.28 6.57 -13.75
N LEU A 202 25.90 6.18 -12.62
CA LEU A 202 26.75 7.07 -11.82
C LEU A 202 28.12 7.26 -12.46
N PRO A 203 28.58 8.51 -12.67
CA PRO A 203 29.94 8.76 -13.16
C PRO A 203 31.00 8.16 -12.24
N ALA A 204 30.84 8.33 -10.92
CA ALA A 204 31.73 7.82 -9.88
C ALA A 204 31.40 6.38 -9.42
N ARG A 205 30.78 5.54 -10.26
CA ARG A 205 30.28 4.21 -9.87
C ARG A 205 31.31 3.28 -9.22
N ARG A 206 32.58 3.38 -9.62
CA ARG A 206 33.68 2.56 -9.06
C ARG A 206 33.93 2.87 -7.59
N VAL A 207 33.86 4.15 -7.20
CA VAL A 207 34.05 4.59 -5.81
C VAL A 207 32.80 4.32 -4.99
N ALA A 208 31.61 4.51 -5.58
CA ALA A 208 30.33 4.29 -4.91
C ALA A 208 29.81 2.84 -5.02
N TRP A 209 30.68 1.85 -5.27
CA TRP A 209 30.28 0.44 -5.34
C TRP A 209 29.55 -0.08 -4.09
N PRO A 210 29.81 0.39 -2.84
CA PRO A 210 29.10 -0.12 -1.66
C PRO A 210 27.60 0.14 -1.71
N VAL A 211 27.14 1.07 -2.56
CA VAL A 211 25.73 1.32 -2.82
C VAL A 211 25.04 0.06 -3.36
N LEU A 212 25.74 -0.90 -3.96
CA LEU A 212 25.14 -2.17 -4.37
C LEU A 212 24.75 -3.09 -3.18
N LEU A 213 25.22 -2.83 -1.96
CA LEU A 213 24.86 -3.63 -0.78
C LEU A 213 23.34 -3.64 -0.50
N PRO A 214 22.62 -2.49 -0.51
CA PRO A 214 21.16 -2.49 -0.50
C PRO A 214 20.49 -3.31 -1.61
N VAL A 215 21.07 -3.38 -2.81
CA VAL A 215 20.54 -4.21 -3.91
C VAL A 215 20.65 -5.69 -3.54
N ALA A 216 21.82 -6.11 -3.06
CA ALA A 216 22.05 -7.48 -2.59
C ALA A 216 21.13 -7.83 -1.41
N ALA A 217 20.98 -6.93 -0.45
CA ALA A 217 20.09 -7.12 0.71
C ALA A 217 18.61 -7.29 0.28
N MET A 218 18.15 -6.51 -0.71
CA MET A 218 16.81 -6.64 -1.27
C MET A 218 16.59 -8.00 -1.93
N LEU A 219 17.53 -8.44 -2.76
CA LEU A 219 17.45 -9.73 -3.44
C LEU A 219 17.57 -10.90 -2.45
N ALA A 220 18.37 -10.76 -1.39
CA ALA A 220 18.44 -11.74 -0.32
C ALA A 220 17.11 -11.86 0.45
N GLY A 221 16.49 -10.72 0.80
CA GLY A 221 15.16 -10.72 1.41
C GLY A 221 14.09 -11.34 0.50
N TRP A 222 14.13 -11.04 -0.79
CA TRP A 222 13.22 -11.65 -1.78
C TRP A 222 13.46 -13.15 -1.93
N ALA A 223 14.72 -13.59 -2.06
CA ALA A 223 15.05 -15.01 -2.16
C ALA A 223 14.60 -15.77 -0.90
N ALA A 224 14.77 -15.18 0.28
CA ALA A 224 14.26 -15.76 1.53
C ALA A 224 12.74 -15.93 1.50
N LEU A 225 11.98 -14.92 1.05
CA LEU A 225 10.53 -15.02 0.90
C LEU A 225 10.13 -16.12 -0.11
N MET A 226 10.79 -16.16 -1.26
CA MET A 226 10.49 -17.16 -2.30
C MET A 226 10.84 -18.59 -1.88
N ALA A 227 11.77 -18.76 -0.93
CA ALA A 227 12.11 -20.04 -0.36
C ALA A 227 11.15 -20.51 0.75
N MET A 228 10.21 -19.65 1.20
CA MET A 228 9.27 -20.04 2.25
C MET A 228 8.21 -21.03 1.72
N PRO A 229 7.86 -22.08 2.50
CA PRO A 229 6.88 -23.08 2.08
C PRO A 229 5.51 -22.48 1.74
N SER A 230 5.08 -21.46 2.46
CA SER A 230 3.81 -20.77 2.23
C SER A 230 3.68 -20.13 0.84
N THR A 231 4.79 -19.67 0.25
CA THR A 231 4.81 -19.14 -1.13
C THR A 231 4.45 -20.23 -2.13
N ALA A 232 4.99 -21.43 -1.96
CA ALA A 232 4.68 -22.59 -2.80
C ALA A 232 3.24 -23.08 -2.57
N PHE A 233 2.81 -23.17 -1.30
CA PHE A 233 1.45 -23.59 -0.93
C PHE A 233 0.40 -22.67 -1.54
N ARG A 234 0.54 -21.35 -1.39
CA ARG A 234 -0.38 -20.37 -1.99
C ARG A 234 -0.44 -20.47 -3.50
N ARG A 235 0.71 -20.64 -4.15
CA ARG A 235 0.74 -20.80 -5.61
C ARG A 235 -0.05 -22.04 -6.04
N ALA A 236 0.15 -23.17 -5.37
CA ALA A 236 -0.58 -24.40 -5.66
C ALA A 236 -2.09 -24.21 -5.44
N PHE A 237 -2.48 -23.65 -4.30
CA PHE A 237 -3.89 -23.37 -3.98
C PHE A 237 -4.57 -22.52 -5.06
N TYR A 238 -3.95 -21.43 -5.50
CA TYR A 238 -4.58 -20.56 -6.50
C TYR A 238 -4.57 -21.17 -7.91
N LEU A 239 -3.60 -22.01 -8.26
CA LEU A 239 -3.65 -22.75 -9.53
C LEU A 239 -4.83 -23.73 -9.52
N GLU A 240 -5.04 -24.45 -8.42
CA GLU A 240 -6.18 -25.36 -8.25
C GLU A 240 -7.52 -24.60 -8.24
N ALA A 241 -7.62 -23.54 -7.42
CA ALA A 241 -8.85 -22.74 -7.30
C ALA A 241 -9.23 -21.99 -8.59
N LYS A 242 -8.29 -21.85 -9.54
CA LYS A 242 -8.50 -21.24 -10.86
C LYS A 242 -8.50 -22.26 -12.00
N ASP A 243 -8.48 -23.56 -11.67
CA ASP A 243 -8.50 -24.65 -12.65
C ASP A 243 -7.37 -24.56 -13.70
N VAL A 244 -6.19 -24.09 -13.27
CA VAL A 244 -5.04 -23.89 -14.14
C VAL A 244 -4.18 -25.15 -14.15
N HIS A 245 -4.32 -25.95 -15.22
CA HIS A 245 -3.57 -27.21 -15.37
C HIS A 245 -2.26 -27.07 -16.17
N ALA A 246 -2.05 -25.98 -16.92
CA ALA A 246 -0.84 -25.78 -17.71
C ALA A 246 -0.41 -24.30 -17.79
N THR A 247 0.85 -24.01 -17.47
CA THR A 247 1.43 -22.64 -17.52
C THR A 247 2.31 -22.44 -18.76
N GLY A 248 1.74 -22.70 -19.95
CA GLY A 248 2.41 -22.51 -21.25
C GLY A 248 2.34 -21.07 -21.80
N PRO A 249 2.85 -20.81 -23.01
CA PRO A 249 2.80 -19.47 -23.62
C PRO A 249 1.38 -18.91 -23.78
N ALA A 250 0.39 -19.74 -24.11
CA ALA A 250 -1.01 -19.32 -24.23
C ALA A 250 -1.57 -18.78 -22.91
N TYR A 251 -1.28 -19.47 -21.80
CA TYR A 251 -1.65 -19.03 -20.45
C TYR A 251 -1.08 -17.64 -20.14
N TYR A 252 0.21 -17.40 -20.41
CA TYR A 252 0.81 -16.09 -20.14
C TYR A 252 0.26 -14.97 -21.04
N TRP A 253 -0.19 -15.30 -22.25
CA TRP A 253 -0.87 -14.35 -23.13
C TRP A 253 -2.25 -13.95 -22.59
N GLU A 254 -3.04 -14.92 -22.14
CA GLU A 254 -4.33 -14.66 -21.48
C GLU A 254 -4.14 -13.84 -20.20
N ARG A 255 -3.19 -14.24 -19.35
CA ARG A 255 -2.83 -13.47 -18.16
C ARG A 255 -2.39 -12.04 -18.49
N ALA A 256 -1.80 -11.80 -19.67
CA ALA A 256 -1.46 -10.45 -20.10
C ALA A 256 -2.67 -9.57 -20.40
N GLY A 257 -3.70 -10.13 -21.03
CA GLY A 257 -5.01 -9.48 -21.16
C GLY A 257 -5.58 -9.14 -19.79
N GLU A 258 -5.74 -10.14 -18.93
CA GLU A 258 -6.37 -9.98 -17.62
C GLU A 258 -5.64 -8.98 -16.71
N VAL A 259 -4.30 -9.00 -16.69
CA VAL A 259 -3.49 -8.05 -15.91
C VAL A 259 -3.64 -6.63 -16.46
N THR A 260 -3.67 -6.47 -17.79
CA THR A 260 -3.84 -5.18 -18.44
C THR A 260 -5.22 -4.61 -18.16
N ASP A 261 -6.28 -5.39 -18.40
CA ASP A 261 -7.66 -4.97 -18.15
C ASP A 261 -7.85 -4.59 -16.68
N THR A 262 -7.42 -5.44 -15.76
CA THR A 262 -7.50 -5.17 -14.31
C THR A 262 -6.71 -3.91 -13.91
N PHE A 263 -5.56 -3.64 -14.53
CA PHE A 263 -4.77 -2.43 -14.26
C PHE A 263 -5.48 -1.17 -14.76
N PHE A 264 -6.02 -1.18 -15.98
CA PHE A 264 -6.72 -0.03 -16.55
C PHE A 264 -8.07 0.21 -15.88
N ASP A 265 -8.86 -0.84 -15.64
CA ASP A 265 -10.16 -0.73 -14.94
C ASP A 265 -10.05 -0.09 -13.56
N THR A 266 -8.90 -0.27 -12.89
CA THR A 266 -8.66 0.30 -11.56
C THR A 266 -7.97 1.66 -11.61
N ALA A 267 -7.05 1.88 -12.55
CA ALA A 267 -6.17 3.04 -12.54
C ALA A 267 -6.32 4.00 -13.73
N GLU A 268 -7.32 3.84 -14.59
CA GLU A 268 -7.50 4.61 -15.84
C GLU A 268 -7.24 6.11 -15.67
N VAL A 269 -7.94 6.74 -14.72
CA VAL A 269 -7.80 8.18 -14.44
C VAL A 269 -6.36 8.55 -14.09
N LEU A 270 -5.72 7.75 -13.25
CA LEU A 270 -4.34 7.99 -12.83
C LEU A 270 -3.35 7.76 -13.99
N VAL A 271 -3.62 6.80 -14.87
CA VAL A 271 -2.81 6.54 -16.07
C VAL A 271 -2.89 7.73 -17.03
N VAL A 272 -4.10 8.22 -17.34
CA VAL A 272 -4.28 9.39 -18.22
C VAL A 272 -3.55 10.61 -17.66
N LEU A 273 -3.74 10.90 -16.36
CA LEU A 273 -3.07 12.01 -15.70
C LEU A 273 -1.54 11.85 -15.70
N THR A 274 -1.04 10.62 -15.57
CA THR A 274 0.39 10.32 -15.63
C THR A 274 0.95 10.57 -17.02
N LEU A 275 0.28 10.12 -18.08
CA LEU A 275 0.72 10.36 -19.46
C LEU A 275 0.78 11.86 -19.77
N VAL A 276 -0.27 12.61 -19.40
CA VAL A 276 -0.29 14.07 -19.55
C VAL A 276 0.85 14.73 -18.75
N SER A 277 1.06 14.30 -17.51
CA SER A 277 2.13 14.80 -16.63
C SER A 277 3.53 14.52 -17.18
N LEU A 278 3.72 13.32 -17.74
CA LEU A 278 4.98 12.90 -18.35
C LEU A 278 5.32 13.76 -19.57
N LEU A 279 4.37 13.91 -20.50
CA LEU A 279 4.53 14.76 -21.69
C LEU A 279 4.80 16.21 -21.29
N PHE A 280 4.07 16.70 -20.29
CA PHE A 280 4.23 18.04 -19.75
C PHE A 280 5.63 18.29 -19.18
N LEU A 281 6.11 17.42 -18.30
CA LEU A 281 7.44 17.55 -17.67
C LEU A 281 8.55 17.39 -18.70
N ALA A 282 8.41 16.46 -19.64
CA ALA A 282 9.38 16.22 -20.70
C ALA A 282 9.51 17.45 -21.62
N HIS A 283 8.38 18.06 -21.99
CA HIS A 283 8.36 19.31 -22.76
C HIS A 283 9.03 20.47 -22.04
N GLN A 284 8.78 20.60 -20.73
CA GLN A 284 9.37 21.67 -19.93
C GLN A 284 10.88 21.48 -19.73
N GLN A 285 11.35 20.24 -19.61
CA GLN A 285 12.78 19.92 -19.60
C GLN A 285 13.44 20.18 -20.95
N ARG A 286 12.82 19.79 -22.07
CA ARG A 286 13.33 20.07 -23.44
C ARG A 286 13.47 21.57 -23.71
N ARG A 287 12.57 22.40 -23.15
CA ARG A 287 12.65 23.86 -23.22
C ARG A 287 13.70 24.49 -22.28
N GLY A 288 14.49 23.69 -21.58
CA GLY A 288 15.51 24.16 -20.64
C GLY A 288 14.95 24.83 -19.38
N ARG A 289 13.65 24.69 -19.10
CA ARG A 289 12.99 25.33 -17.96
C ARG A 289 13.10 24.52 -16.66
N LEU A 290 13.41 23.24 -16.79
CA LEU A 290 13.57 22.29 -15.69
C LEU A 290 14.78 21.41 -15.98
N THR A 291 15.47 21.01 -14.92
CA THR A 291 16.57 20.06 -14.98
C THR A 291 16.27 18.94 -14.02
N TYR A 292 15.98 17.75 -14.56
CA TYR A 292 15.80 16.53 -13.78
C TYR A 292 16.95 15.56 -14.09
N ASP A 293 17.37 14.84 -13.06
CA ASP A 293 18.32 13.73 -13.20
C ASP A 293 17.68 12.62 -14.04
N ARG A 294 18.47 12.00 -14.93
CA ARG A 294 18.00 10.89 -15.77
C ARG A 294 17.42 9.74 -14.94
N ARG A 295 17.91 9.53 -13.72
CA ARG A 295 17.40 8.50 -12.78
C ARG A 295 15.94 8.72 -12.39
N MET A 296 15.49 9.97 -12.30
CA MET A 296 14.09 10.27 -11.98
C MET A 296 13.16 9.76 -13.07
N TRP A 297 13.54 9.87 -14.35
CA TRP A 297 12.77 9.30 -15.47
C TRP A 297 12.73 7.77 -15.41
N TRP A 298 13.84 7.14 -15.02
CA TRP A 298 13.91 5.69 -14.83
C TRP A 298 13.09 5.17 -13.65
N SER A 299 12.53 6.04 -12.78
CA SER A 299 11.60 5.62 -11.73
C SER A 299 10.30 5.03 -12.27
N ILE A 300 9.98 5.18 -13.56
CA ILE A 300 8.84 4.52 -14.21
C ILE A 300 9.12 3.03 -14.48
N LEU A 301 10.39 2.65 -14.65
CA LEU A 301 10.77 1.26 -14.90
C LEU A 301 10.20 0.28 -13.85
N PRO A 302 10.36 0.51 -12.53
CA PRO A 302 9.78 -0.40 -11.55
C PRO A 302 8.25 -0.43 -11.62
N ALA A 303 7.56 0.65 -12.01
CA ALA A 303 6.10 0.61 -12.20
C ALA A 303 5.70 -0.36 -13.31
N VAL A 304 6.36 -0.30 -14.46
CA VAL A 304 6.07 -1.20 -15.60
C VAL A 304 6.42 -2.65 -15.26
N LEU A 305 7.58 -2.88 -14.64
CA LEU A 305 8.02 -4.23 -14.28
C LEU A 305 7.15 -4.87 -13.18
N VAL A 306 6.63 -4.07 -12.24
CA VAL A 306 5.70 -4.55 -11.18
C VAL A 306 4.36 -4.99 -11.76
N VAL A 307 3.85 -4.27 -12.76
CA VAL A 307 2.62 -4.67 -13.47
C VAL A 307 2.91 -5.92 -14.30
N GLY A 308 3.99 -5.93 -15.08
CA GLY A 308 4.36 -7.07 -15.93
C GLY A 308 4.72 -8.34 -15.16
N SER A 309 5.22 -8.26 -13.92
CA SER A 309 5.50 -9.46 -13.13
C SER A 309 4.24 -10.15 -12.60
N MET A 310 3.07 -9.50 -12.65
CA MET A 310 1.78 -10.12 -12.30
C MET A 310 1.33 -11.20 -13.28
N LEU A 311 1.93 -11.26 -14.47
CA LEU A 311 1.73 -12.34 -15.44
C LEU A 311 2.11 -13.70 -14.85
N ALA A 312 3.07 -13.72 -13.92
CA ALA A 312 3.50 -14.95 -13.24
C ALA A 312 2.53 -15.42 -12.16
N ALA A 313 1.62 -14.57 -11.70
CA ALA A 313 0.62 -14.94 -10.70
C ALA A 313 -0.61 -15.59 -11.35
N PRO A 314 -1.24 -16.59 -10.72
CA PRO A 314 -2.46 -17.26 -11.20
C PRO A 314 -3.74 -16.42 -11.06
N TYR A 315 -3.67 -15.25 -10.44
CA TYR A 315 -4.76 -14.28 -10.35
C TYR A 315 -4.20 -12.87 -10.26
N THR A 316 -5.01 -11.88 -10.62
CA THR A 316 -4.63 -10.46 -10.52
C THR A 316 -5.39 -9.80 -9.39
N GLU A 317 -4.65 -9.24 -8.44
CA GLU A 317 -5.20 -8.45 -7.37
C GLU A 317 -4.72 -6.99 -7.47
N PRO A 318 -5.62 -6.03 -7.76
CA PRO A 318 -5.25 -4.63 -7.97
C PRO A 318 -4.32 -3.98 -6.96
N ARG A 319 -4.44 -4.29 -5.66
CA ARG A 319 -3.52 -3.72 -4.66
C ARG A 319 -2.05 -4.14 -4.89
N ALA A 320 -1.77 -5.19 -5.66
CA ALA A 320 -0.41 -5.52 -6.07
C ALA A 320 0.23 -4.47 -7.01
N PHE A 321 -0.58 -3.61 -7.64
CA PHE A 321 -0.12 -2.48 -8.45
C PHE A 321 0.22 -1.22 -7.65
N SER A 322 0.09 -1.26 -6.32
CA SER A 322 0.20 -0.05 -5.48
C SER A 322 1.53 0.68 -5.61
N LEU A 323 2.66 0.00 -5.86
CA LEU A 323 3.92 0.70 -6.15
C LEU A 323 3.85 1.45 -7.49
N ALA A 324 3.28 0.85 -8.53
CA ALA A 324 3.08 1.52 -9.82
C ALA A 324 2.18 2.75 -9.65
N TRP A 325 1.07 2.62 -8.90
CA TRP A 325 0.19 3.75 -8.57
C TRP A 325 0.90 4.87 -7.82
N ALA A 326 1.76 4.54 -6.84
CA ALA A 326 2.53 5.53 -6.09
C ALA A 326 3.49 6.33 -6.99
N LEU A 327 4.13 5.68 -7.96
CA LEU A 327 5.08 6.33 -8.88
C LEU A 327 4.39 7.17 -9.95
N MET A 328 3.22 6.71 -10.42
CA MET A 328 2.30 7.49 -11.25
C MET A 328 1.82 8.74 -10.53
N LEU A 329 1.37 8.60 -9.27
CA LEU A 329 0.95 9.75 -8.46
C LEU A 329 2.11 10.73 -8.20
N ALA A 330 3.33 10.25 -8.00
CA ALA A 330 4.49 11.11 -7.83
C ALA A 330 4.76 12.00 -9.06
N LEU A 331 4.59 11.46 -10.26
CA LEU A 331 4.68 12.19 -11.52
C LEU A 331 3.60 13.28 -11.63
N VAL A 332 2.34 12.92 -11.30
CA VAL A 332 1.23 13.87 -11.31
C VAL A 332 1.49 15.01 -10.33
N VAL A 333 1.90 14.71 -9.10
CA VAL A 333 2.21 15.72 -8.07
C VAL A 333 3.35 16.64 -8.50
N GLU A 334 4.39 16.10 -9.15
CA GLU A 334 5.49 16.92 -9.70
C GLU A 334 4.98 17.89 -10.77
N ALA A 335 4.19 17.39 -11.73
CA ALA A 335 3.62 18.19 -12.81
C ALA A 335 2.71 19.30 -12.28
N LEU A 336 1.81 18.99 -11.34
CA LEU A 336 0.94 19.97 -10.70
C LEU A 336 1.75 21.02 -9.93
N SER A 337 2.82 20.61 -9.24
CA SER A 337 3.72 21.53 -8.52
C SER A 337 4.42 22.51 -9.46
N VAL A 338 4.89 22.05 -10.60
CA VAL A 338 5.47 22.91 -11.65
C VAL A 338 4.40 23.82 -12.25
N ALA A 339 3.25 23.29 -12.63
CA ALA A 339 2.18 24.04 -13.29
C ALA A 339 1.62 25.16 -12.41
N CYS A 340 1.32 24.88 -11.14
CA CYS A 340 0.77 25.86 -10.20
C CYS A 340 1.70 27.04 -9.91
N ARG A 341 3.02 26.84 -10.04
CA ARG A 341 3.99 27.95 -9.89
C ARG A 341 3.97 28.90 -11.07
N ARG A 342 3.58 28.40 -12.25
CA ARG A 342 3.71 29.13 -13.51
C ARG A 342 2.39 29.74 -13.98
N TRP A 343 1.27 29.07 -13.74
CA TRP A 343 -0.01 29.46 -14.32
C TRP A 343 -1.12 29.59 -13.29
N ARG A 344 -1.84 30.71 -13.36
CA ARG A 344 -2.99 31.00 -12.49
C ARG A 344 -4.16 30.05 -12.73
N TRP A 345 -4.39 29.65 -13.99
CA TRP A 345 -5.44 28.67 -14.31
C TRP A 345 -5.14 27.29 -13.73
N ALA A 346 -3.87 26.90 -13.67
CA ALA A 346 -3.46 25.62 -13.07
C ALA A 346 -3.72 25.62 -11.56
N VAL A 347 -3.52 26.75 -10.89
CA VAL A 347 -3.90 26.92 -9.47
C VAL A 347 -5.40 26.72 -9.28
N ALA A 348 -6.24 27.36 -10.09
CA ALA A 348 -7.69 27.19 -10.00
C ALA A 348 -8.12 25.74 -10.24
N GLY A 349 -7.58 25.08 -11.27
CA GLY A 349 -7.86 23.67 -11.57
C GLY A 349 -7.43 22.73 -10.43
N CYS A 350 -6.28 22.97 -9.81
CA CYS A 350 -5.85 22.17 -8.67
C CYS A 350 -6.66 22.44 -7.40
N THR A 351 -7.09 23.68 -7.16
CA THR A 351 -8.03 23.99 -6.07
C THR A 351 -9.34 23.24 -6.27
N LEU A 352 -9.87 23.20 -7.50
CA LEU A 352 -11.06 22.41 -7.81
C LEU A 352 -10.81 20.91 -7.56
N ALA A 353 -9.67 20.37 -8.00
CA ALA A 353 -9.32 18.97 -7.76
C ALA A 353 -9.21 18.64 -6.25
N LEU A 354 -8.66 19.54 -5.44
CA LEU A 354 -8.62 19.40 -3.99
C LEU A 354 -10.01 19.43 -3.35
N LEU A 355 -10.91 20.29 -3.84
CA LEU A 355 -12.31 20.33 -3.37
C LEU A 355 -13.07 19.06 -3.73
N VAL A 356 -12.89 18.54 -4.96
CA VAL A 356 -13.47 17.26 -5.38
C VAL A 356 -12.91 16.12 -4.52
N SER A 357 -11.60 16.09 -4.30
CA SER A 357 -10.95 15.09 -3.43
C SER A 357 -11.49 15.15 -1.99
N ALA A 358 -11.73 16.35 -1.44
CA ALA A 358 -12.35 16.52 -0.12
C ALA A 358 -13.79 15.99 -0.09
N GLY A 359 -14.60 16.25 -1.13
CA GLY A 359 -15.94 15.67 -1.26
C GLY A 359 -15.92 14.14 -1.32
N LEU A 360 -14.94 13.57 -2.03
CA LEU A 360 -14.72 12.12 -2.08
C LEU A 360 -14.26 11.54 -0.74
N ALA A 361 -13.48 12.30 0.04
CA ALA A 361 -13.10 11.92 1.40
C ALA A 361 -14.32 11.87 2.33
N ILE A 362 -15.22 12.86 2.25
CA ILE A 362 -16.49 12.86 3.01
C ILE A 362 -17.34 11.65 2.61
N LYS A 363 -17.52 11.41 1.31
CA LYS A 363 -18.25 10.23 0.83
C LYS A 363 -17.66 8.95 1.40
N THR A 364 -16.34 8.81 1.37
CA THR A 364 -15.65 7.63 1.91
C THR A 364 -15.91 7.47 3.40
N LEU A 365 -15.82 8.56 4.18
CA LEU A 365 -16.14 8.54 5.61
C LEU A 365 -17.55 8.01 5.87
N THR A 366 -18.56 8.52 5.14
CA THR A 366 -19.96 8.09 5.31
C THR A 366 -20.16 6.62 4.97
N LEU A 367 -19.51 6.11 3.90
CA LEU A 367 -19.58 4.70 3.54
C LEU A 367 -18.99 3.82 4.66
N TYR A 368 -17.81 4.19 5.16
CA TYR A 368 -17.13 3.47 6.23
C TYR A 368 -17.85 3.54 7.58
N GLU A 369 -18.54 4.64 7.88
CA GLU A 369 -19.42 4.72 9.05
C GLU A 369 -20.59 3.74 8.97
N ASN A 370 -21.17 3.53 7.78
CA ASN A 370 -22.21 2.51 7.60
C ASN A 370 -21.66 1.09 7.79
N VAL A 371 -20.50 0.80 7.18
CA VAL A 371 -19.84 -0.51 7.34
C VAL A 371 -19.54 -0.79 8.82
N SER A 372 -18.92 0.17 9.52
CA SER A 372 -18.60 0.04 10.94
C SER A 372 -19.84 -0.26 11.77
N ARG A 373 -20.92 0.54 11.66
CA ARG A 373 -22.16 0.28 12.42
C ARG A 373 -22.73 -1.11 12.17
N SER A 374 -22.71 -1.58 10.93
CA SER A 374 -23.23 -2.91 10.56
C SER A 374 -22.40 -4.05 11.16
N PHE A 375 -21.08 -3.89 11.23
CA PHE A 375 -20.17 -4.87 11.81
C PHE A 375 -20.17 -4.82 13.33
N ASP A 376 -20.20 -3.64 13.94
CA ASP A 376 -20.35 -3.45 15.39
C ASP A 376 -21.65 -4.10 15.89
N ALA A 377 -22.76 -3.96 15.14
CA ALA A 377 -24.03 -4.62 15.47
C ALA A 377 -23.93 -6.15 15.40
N ARG A 378 -23.12 -6.71 14.49
CA ARG A 378 -22.85 -8.16 14.46
C ARG A 378 -22.00 -8.57 15.66
N GLU A 379 -20.94 -7.84 15.94
CA GLU A 379 -20.04 -8.11 17.06
C GLU A 379 -20.78 -8.08 18.40
N ALA A 380 -21.59 -7.05 18.64
CA ALA A 380 -22.42 -6.95 19.83
C ALA A 380 -23.31 -8.21 20.02
N ARG A 381 -23.92 -8.69 18.94
CA ARG A 381 -24.75 -9.91 18.95
C ARG A 381 -23.96 -11.16 19.35
N ILE A 382 -22.69 -11.27 18.94
CA ILE A 382 -21.84 -12.41 19.32
C ILE A 382 -21.44 -12.28 20.78
N VAL A 383 -21.00 -11.09 21.19
CA VAL A 383 -20.54 -10.80 22.55
C VAL A 383 -21.65 -11.02 23.59
N GLU A 384 -22.88 -10.59 23.30
CA GLU A 384 -24.06 -10.81 24.16
C GLU A 384 -24.39 -12.30 24.39
N ARG A 385 -23.89 -13.21 23.55
CA ARG A 385 -24.15 -14.65 23.63
C ARG A 385 -23.00 -15.42 24.27
N LEU A 386 -21.88 -14.79 24.57
CA LEU A 386 -20.75 -15.45 25.23
C LEU A 386 -21.17 -16.01 26.59
N GLY A 387 -20.71 -17.23 26.91
CA GLY A 387 -21.08 -17.94 28.14
C GLY A 387 -22.52 -18.46 28.19
N THR A 388 -23.29 -18.35 27.11
CA THR A 388 -24.64 -18.94 27.00
C THR A 388 -24.61 -20.25 26.19
N PRO A 389 -25.61 -21.15 26.33
CA PRO A 389 -25.69 -22.37 25.51
C PRO A 389 -25.72 -22.12 24.00
N ALA A 390 -26.18 -20.93 23.58
CA ALA A 390 -26.15 -20.51 22.18
C ALA A 390 -24.72 -20.43 21.62
N CYS A 391 -23.74 -20.14 22.47
CA CYS A 391 -22.34 -20.04 22.07
C CYS A 391 -21.69 -21.41 21.82
N GLU A 392 -22.13 -22.44 22.54
CA GLU A 392 -21.69 -23.81 22.33
C GLU A 392 -22.39 -24.45 21.13
N THR A 393 -23.70 -24.20 20.98
CA THR A 393 -24.52 -24.81 19.93
C THR A 393 -24.33 -24.14 18.57
N GLY A 394 -24.19 -22.82 18.54
CA GLY A 394 -23.90 -22.04 17.35
C GLY A 394 -24.67 -20.71 17.31
N VAL A 395 -23.97 -19.59 17.23
CA VAL A 395 -24.58 -18.28 16.96
C VAL A 395 -24.71 -18.08 15.45
N ALA A 396 -25.94 -17.88 14.98
CA ALA A 396 -26.25 -17.70 13.56
C ALA A 396 -25.76 -16.34 13.02
N ILE A 397 -24.91 -16.38 12.00
CA ILE A 397 -24.32 -15.20 11.34
C ILE A 397 -24.86 -15.06 9.91
N ARG A 398 -25.41 -13.89 9.60
CA ARG A 398 -25.82 -13.50 8.24
C ARG A 398 -24.71 -12.78 7.51
N GLN A 399 -24.62 -13.03 6.21
CA GLN A 399 -23.79 -12.23 5.32
C GLN A 399 -24.25 -10.77 5.32
N ARG A 400 -23.29 -9.86 5.24
CA ARG A 400 -23.49 -8.44 5.00
C ARG A 400 -23.04 -8.15 3.58
N HIS A 401 -23.99 -7.72 2.76
CA HIS A 401 -23.71 -7.23 1.43
C HIS A 401 -23.63 -5.71 1.44
N PHE A 402 -22.63 -5.16 0.76
CA PHE A 402 -22.48 -3.72 0.57
C PHE A 402 -22.26 -3.47 -0.92
N ASP A 403 -23.23 -2.84 -1.57
CA ASP A 403 -23.19 -2.46 -2.98
C ASP A 403 -22.33 -1.20 -3.21
N TYR A 404 -21.10 -1.22 -2.70
CA TYR A 404 -20.17 -0.11 -2.84
C TYR A 404 -19.17 -0.38 -3.96
N PRO A 405 -18.79 0.66 -4.73
CA PRO A 405 -17.72 0.49 -5.71
C PRO A 405 -16.43 0.04 -5.02
N ARG A 406 -15.77 -0.95 -5.62
CA ARG A 406 -14.52 -1.55 -5.14
C ARG A 406 -13.48 -0.53 -4.66
N ARG A 407 -13.35 0.59 -5.39
CA ARG A 407 -12.45 1.70 -5.04
C ARG A 407 -12.59 2.15 -3.59
N TYR A 408 -13.83 2.20 -3.08
CA TYR A 408 -14.10 2.65 -1.72
C TYR A 408 -14.06 1.51 -0.73
N PHE A 409 -14.68 0.38 -1.06
CA PHE A 409 -14.80 -0.74 -0.14
C PHE A 409 -14.77 -2.05 -0.91
N ASN A 410 -13.85 -2.94 -0.54
CA ASN A 410 -13.82 -4.30 -1.02
C ASN A 410 -14.45 -5.19 0.05
N ASN A 411 -15.66 -5.68 -0.20
CA ASN A 411 -16.38 -6.49 0.77
C ASN A 411 -15.66 -7.84 0.95
N ARG A 412 -15.24 -8.14 2.19
CA ARG A 412 -14.57 -9.40 2.56
C ARG A 412 -15.44 -10.27 3.46
N ASP A 413 -16.74 -10.01 3.48
CA ASP A 413 -17.67 -10.77 4.30
C ASP A 413 -17.92 -12.19 3.78
N ASP A 414 -17.65 -12.44 2.48
CA ASP A 414 -17.55 -13.79 1.95
C ASP A 414 -16.47 -14.57 2.71
N TRP A 415 -15.25 -14.04 2.81
CA TRP A 415 -14.19 -14.71 3.56
C TRP A 415 -14.61 -14.99 5.01
N TYR A 416 -15.29 -14.03 5.66
CA TYR A 416 -15.77 -14.16 7.03
C TYR A 416 -16.70 -15.37 7.19
N LEU A 417 -17.67 -15.55 6.28
CA LEU A 417 -18.61 -16.67 6.33
C LEU A 417 -17.99 -18.02 5.96
N TRP A 418 -17.06 -18.05 5.01
CA TRP A 418 -16.34 -19.28 4.66
C TRP A 418 -15.33 -19.68 5.73
N SER A 419 -14.99 -18.77 6.65
CA SER A 419 -13.96 -18.92 7.68
C SER A 419 -14.53 -18.79 9.10
N LEU A 420 -15.80 -19.15 9.31
CA LEU A 420 -16.46 -19.05 10.63
C LEU A 420 -15.73 -19.78 11.75
N TRP A 421 -14.94 -20.81 11.45
CA TRP A 421 -14.08 -21.46 12.43
C TRP A 421 -12.99 -20.52 12.98
N HIS A 422 -12.30 -19.76 12.11
CA HIS A 422 -11.30 -18.77 12.54
C HIS A 422 -11.92 -17.68 13.39
N VAL A 423 -13.07 -17.16 12.93
CA VAL A 423 -13.82 -16.13 13.64
C VAL A 423 -14.35 -16.67 14.99
N GLY A 424 -14.85 -17.90 15.00
CA GLY A 424 -15.33 -18.55 16.21
C GLY A 424 -14.22 -18.75 17.24
N ASN A 425 -13.03 -19.17 16.80
CA ASN A 425 -11.85 -19.25 17.67
C ASN A 425 -11.47 -17.89 18.26
N TYR A 426 -11.57 -16.81 17.47
CA TYR A 426 -11.30 -15.46 17.96
C TYR A 426 -12.22 -15.06 19.12
N TYR A 427 -13.52 -15.36 19.01
CA TYR A 427 -14.51 -15.06 20.05
C TYR A 427 -14.60 -16.13 21.16
N GLY A 428 -14.00 -17.30 20.97
CA GLY A 428 -14.22 -18.46 21.83
C GLY A 428 -15.66 -19.00 21.75
N CYS A 429 -16.28 -18.90 20.57
CA CYS A 429 -17.70 -19.17 20.37
C CYS A 429 -17.95 -19.91 19.06
N LYS A 430 -18.84 -20.91 19.04
CA LYS A 430 -19.23 -21.56 17.79
C LYS A 430 -20.12 -20.62 16.98
N LEU A 431 -19.73 -20.35 15.74
CA LEU A 431 -20.49 -19.55 14.80
C LEU A 431 -20.98 -20.45 13.67
N VAL A 432 -22.23 -20.26 13.24
CA VAL A 432 -22.84 -21.02 12.15
C VAL A 432 -23.46 -20.05 11.13
N PRO A 433 -23.51 -20.41 9.83
CA PRO A 433 -24.25 -19.63 8.85
C PRO A 433 -25.71 -19.54 9.28
N ALA A 434 -26.29 -18.35 9.18
CA ALA A 434 -27.73 -18.20 9.27
C ALA A 434 -28.37 -18.64 7.95
N GLU A 435 -29.43 -19.43 8.05
CA GLU A 435 -30.31 -19.76 6.92
C GLU A 435 -30.98 -18.51 6.33
#